data_AF-A0AAW2P1Z1-F1
#
_entry.id   AF-A0AAW2P1Z1-F1
#
_cell.length_a   1.000
_cell.length_b   1.000
_cell.length_c   1.000
_cell.angle_alpha   90.00
_cell.angle_beta   90.00
_cell.angle_gamma   90.00
#
_symmetry.space_group_name_H-M   'P 1'
#
loop_
_entity.id
_entity.type
_entity.pdbx_description
1 polymer ?
#
loop_
_entity_poly.entity_id
_entity_poly.type
_entity_poly.pdbx_seq_one_letter_code
_entity_poly.pdbx_strand_id
1 'polypeptide(L)'
;MGPIDMYFMQDADGIVKQTKNKDGRKFFYENRKKMREYAGQKFCQWIYDMGIPFNTVRAYSFRPAIEALGQFGPSMNPPSYHKVRVTYLKKESKHTRVILKGHDEIKAKYGCSSMEDGWTDTRQRRLINFLVNNPKGSKFIESVDGSLYTHMDEKMFELLDKYVQLVGGERCDSSGHR
;
A
#
# COMPACT_ATOMS: atom_id res chain seq x y z
N MET A 1 -13.13 -29.67 22.80
CA MET A 1 -13.75 -28.39 22.37
C MET A 1 -13.58 -27.41 23.52
N GLY A 2 -12.74 -26.40 23.37
CA GLY A 2 -12.41 -25.45 24.42
C GLY A 2 -13.44 -24.32 24.53
N PRO A 3 -13.39 -23.49 25.60
CA PRO A 3 -14.31 -22.37 25.78
C PRO A 3 -14.31 -21.40 24.59
N ILE A 4 -13.13 -21.20 23.97
CA ILE A 4 -12.93 -20.34 22.79
C ILE A 4 -13.68 -20.86 21.55
N ASP A 5 -13.86 -22.17 21.41
CA ASP A 5 -14.51 -22.78 20.24
C ASP A 5 -16.03 -22.51 20.20
N MET A 6 -16.66 -22.20 21.34
CA MET A 6 -18.07 -21.81 21.40
C MET A 6 -18.35 -20.39 20.86
N TYR A 7 -17.34 -19.53 20.76
CA TYR A 7 -17.53 -18.12 20.37
C TYR A 7 -17.61 -17.88 18.86
N PHE A 8 -17.17 -18.84 18.06
CA PHE A 8 -17.13 -18.72 16.59
C PHE A 8 -18.35 -19.33 15.89
N MET A 9 -19.25 -19.98 16.62
CA MET A 9 -20.37 -20.76 16.07
C MET A 9 -21.77 -20.24 16.46
N GLN A 10 -21.95 -18.95 16.75
CA GLN A 10 -23.30 -18.42 16.88
C GLN A 10 -23.85 -18.05 15.51
N ASP A 11 -24.70 -18.94 14.99
CA ASP A 11 -25.51 -18.69 13.80
C ASP A 11 -26.35 -17.39 13.96
N ALA A 12 -26.59 -16.71 12.84
CA ALA A 12 -27.32 -15.43 12.80
C ALA A 12 -28.70 -15.49 13.50
N ASP A 13 -29.40 -16.62 13.45
CA ASP A 13 -30.69 -16.85 14.11
C ASP A 13 -30.56 -16.92 15.64
N GLY A 14 -29.43 -17.39 16.15
CA GLY A 14 -29.10 -17.36 17.58
C GLY A 14 -28.87 -15.94 18.11
N ILE A 15 -28.22 -15.09 17.31
CA ILE A 15 -27.97 -13.67 17.61
C ILE A 15 -29.30 -12.87 17.63
N VAL A 16 -30.19 -13.13 16.67
CA VAL A 16 -31.48 -12.44 16.55
C VAL A 16 -32.45 -12.82 17.69
N LYS A 17 -32.41 -14.07 18.19
CA LYS A 17 -33.23 -14.50 19.33
C LYS A 17 -32.75 -13.88 20.65
N GLN A 18 -31.43 -13.74 20.87
CA GLN A 18 -30.89 -13.14 22.10
C GLN A 18 -31.06 -11.61 22.16
N THR A 19 -31.11 -10.92 21.02
CA THR A 19 -31.30 -9.45 20.97
C THR A 19 -32.71 -8.97 21.33
N LYS A 20 -33.68 -9.87 21.55
CA LYS A 20 -35.06 -9.53 21.92
C LYS A 20 -35.28 -9.28 23.42
N ASN A 21 -34.47 -9.86 24.32
CA ASN A 21 -34.55 -9.61 25.77
C ASN A 21 -33.40 -8.71 26.27
N LYS A 22 -33.64 -7.92 27.34
CA LYS A 22 -32.66 -6.95 27.89
C LYS A 22 -31.32 -7.62 28.27
N ASP A 23 -31.38 -8.82 28.85
CA ASP A 23 -30.20 -9.57 29.26
C ASP A 23 -29.38 -10.10 28.07
N GLY A 24 -30.05 -10.54 27.01
CA GLY A 24 -29.39 -11.01 25.79
C GLY A 24 -28.77 -9.87 24.97
N ARG A 25 -29.36 -8.66 24.97
CA ARG A 25 -28.70 -7.46 24.45
C ARG A 25 -27.43 -7.15 25.22
N LYS A 26 -27.50 -7.12 26.56
CA LYS A 26 -26.34 -6.83 27.42
C LYS A 26 -25.20 -7.84 27.16
N PHE A 27 -25.53 -9.12 27.12
CA PHE A 27 -24.59 -10.19 26.80
C PHE A 27 -23.93 -10.00 25.42
N PHE A 28 -24.71 -9.67 24.40
CA PHE A 28 -24.20 -9.40 23.05
C PHE A 28 -23.20 -8.22 23.02
N TYR A 29 -23.54 -7.10 23.67
CA TYR A 29 -22.64 -5.93 23.74
C TYR A 29 -21.35 -6.24 24.50
N GLU A 30 -21.43 -6.94 25.63
CA GLU A 30 -20.27 -7.35 26.40
C GLU A 30 -19.35 -8.28 25.60
N ASN A 31 -19.93 -9.24 24.86
CA ASN A 31 -19.16 -10.12 23.99
C ASN A 31 -18.49 -9.36 22.84
N ARG A 32 -19.21 -8.44 22.19
CA ARG A 32 -18.63 -7.60 21.13
C ARG A 32 -17.46 -6.76 21.64
N LYS A 33 -17.56 -6.25 22.87
CA LYS A 33 -16.46 -5.52 23.53
C LYS A 33 -15.24 -6.42 23.74
N LYS A 34 -15.42 -7.62 24.30
CA LYS A 34 -14.34 -8.60 24.49
C LYS A 34 -13.67 -9.02 23.18
N MET A 35 -14.47 -9.28 22.14
CA MET A 35 -13.93 -9.62 20.80
C MET A 35 -13.13 -8.48 20.19
N ARG A 36 -13.60 -7.23 20.36
CA ARG A 36 -12.86 -6.04 19.92
C ARG A 36 -11.54 -5.88 20.66
N GLU A 37 -11.54 -6.05 21.98
CA GLU A 37 -10.33 -5.96 22.80
C GLU A 37 -9.32 -7.05 22.40
N TYR A 38 -9.79 -8.29 22.23
CA TYR A 38 -8.94 -9.41 21.77
C TYR A 38 -8.35 -9.16 20.38
N ALA A 39 -9.17 -8.73 19.41
CA ALA A 39 -8.71 -8.42 18.06
C ALA A 39 -7.67 -7.29 18.07
N GLY A 40 -7.90 -6.24 18.86
CA GLY A 40 -6.95 -5.15 19.06
C GLY A 40 -5.63 -5.64 19.65
N GLN A 41 -5.68 -6.46 20.70
CA GLN A 41 -4.49 -7.04 21.32
C GLN A 41 -3.68 -7.89 20.33
N LYS A 42 -4.35 -8.75 19.53
CA LYS A 42 -3.68 -9.58 18.52
C LYS A 42 -3.06 -8.76 17.39
N PHE A 43 -3.73 -7.71 16.96
CA PHE A 43 -3.18 -6.78 15.98
C PHE A 43 -1.93 -6.06 16.51
N CYS A 44 -1.96 -5.57 17.75
CA CYS A 44 -0.80 -4.92 18.37
C CYS A 44 0.37 -5.91 18.58
N GLN A 45 0.11 -7.15 19.00
CA GLN A 45 1.14 -8.19 19.09
C GLN A 45 1.86 -8.37 17.75
N TRP A 46 1.11 -8.50 16.66
CA TRP A 46 1.68 -8.61 15.31
C TRP A 46 2.52 -7.37 14.90
N ILE A 47 2.07 -6.16 15.26
CA ILE A 47 2.85 -4.93 15.03
C ILE A 47 4.20 -4.99 15.77
N TYR A 48 4.20 -5.40 17.03
CA TYR A 48 5.41 -5.48 17.85
C TYR A 48 6.37 -6.54 17.32
N ASP A 49 5.86 -7.72 16.97
CA ASP A 49 6.66 -8.83 16.43
C ASP A 49 7.35 -8.46 15.10
N MET A 50 6.68 -7.66 14.27
CA MET A 50 7.18 -7.25 12.95
C MET A 50 7.94 -5.92 12.96
N GLY A 51 8.07 -5.26 14.12
CA GLY A 51 8.70 -3.94 14.23
C GLY A 51 8.00 -2.85 13.42
N ILE A 52 6.68 -2.94 13.25
CA ILE A 52 5.91 -1.98 12.45
C ILE A 52 5.77 -0.66 13.23
N PRO A 53 6.12 0.51 12.65
CA PRO A 53 5.97 1.78 13.33
C PRO A 53 4.50 2.08 13.67
N PHE A 54 4.24 2.61 14.87
CA PHE A 54 2.86 2.89 15.32
C PHE A 54 2.14 3.93 14.45
N ASN A 55 2.88 4.83 13.79
CA ASN A 55 2.28 5.80 12.89
C ASN A 55 1.52 5.16 11.70
N THR A 56 1.77 3.88 11.40
CA THR A 56 1.05 3.15 10.33
C THR A 56 -0.45 3.05 10.56
N VAL A 57 -0.94 3.07 11.82
CA VAL A 57 -2.39 3.07 12.09
C VAL A 57 -3.08 4.38 11.68
N ARG A 58 -2.30 5.44 11.37
CA ARG A 58 -2.81 6.72 10.84
C ARG A 58 -2.82 6.77 9.31
N ALA A 59 -2.33 5.73 8.64
CA ALA A 59 -2.37 5.68 7.18
C ALA A 59 -3.82 5.66 6.68
N TYR A 60 -4.09 6.37 5.58
CA TYR A 60 -5.42 6.40 4.95
C TYR A 60 -5.94 5.00 4.57
N SER A 61 -5.04 4.06 4.29
CA SER A 61 -5.36 2.66 3.97
C SER A 61 -5.70 1.80 5.19
N PHE A 62 -5.38 2.23 6.41
CA PHE A 62 -5.55 1.41 7.61
C PHE A 62 -7.01 1.12 7.92
N ARG A 63 -7.85 2.16 8.00
CA ARG A 63 -9.28 2.00 8.30
C ARG A 63 -10.00 1.13 7.25
N PRO A 64 -9.86 1.37 5.93
CA PRO A 64 -10.43 0.49 4.91
C PRO A 64 -9.98 -0.97 5.04
N ALA A 65 -8.72 -1.23 5.39
CA ALA A 65 -8.23 -2.59 5.59
C ALA A 65 -8.94 -3.29 6.77
N ILE A 66 -9.09 -2.60 7.92
CA ILE A 66 -9.81 -3.15 9.08
C ILE A 66 -11.30 -3.37 8.77
N GLU A 67 -11.93 -2.44 8.05
CA GLU A 67 -13.33 -2.57 7.62
C GLU A 67 -13.53 -3.77 6.69
N ALA A 68 -12.64 -3.97 5.71
CA ALA A 68 -12.71 -5.11 4.80
C ALA A 68 -12.54 -6.46 5.52
N LEU A 69 -11.59 -6.55 6.46
CA LEU A 69 -11.39 -7.75 7.30
C LEU A 69 -12.63 -8.03 8.17
N GLY A 70 -13.20 -6.98 8.77
CA GLY A 70 -14.39 -7.10 9.61
C GLY A 70 -15.65 -7.49 8.84
N GLN A 71 -15.80 -7.01 7.60
CA GLN A 71 -16.93 -7.37 6.72
C GLN A 71 -16.90 -8.82 6.27
N PHE A 72 -15.72 -9.40 6.02
CA PHE A 72 -15.62 -10.83 5.73
C PHE A 72 -16.03 -11.65 6.95
N GLY A 73 -15.55 -11.25 8.13
CA GLY A 73 -15.90 -11.87 9.40
C GLY A 73 -15.10 -13.14 9.73
N PRO A 74 -15.59 -13.93 10.70
CA PRO A 74 -14.96 -15.19 11.09
C PRO A 74 -14.82 -16.14 9.90
N SER A 75 -13.74 -16.93 9.87
CA SER A 75 -13.37 -17.86 8.78
C SER A 75 -12.57 -17.27 7.61
N MET A 76 -12.14 -16.01 7.70
CA MET A 76 -11.17 -15.50 6.72
C MET A 76 -9.83 -16.23 6.88
N ASN A 77 -9.43 -16.98 5.86
CA ASN A 77 -8.07 -17.50 5.80
C ASN A 77 -7.11 -16.36 5.44
N PRO A 78 -6.03 -16.15 6.23
CA PRO A 78 -5.03 -15.14 5.89
C PRO A 78 -4.40 -15.45 4.52
N PRO A 79 -4.04 -14.42 3.73
CA PRO A 79 -3.39 -14.64 2.46
C PRO A 79 -2.00 -15.27 2.68
N SER A 80 -1.65 -16.27 1.87
CA SER A 80 -0.29 -16.83 1.89
C SER A 80 0.74 -15.81 1.43
N TYR A 81 2.01 -16.01 1.82
CA TYR A 81 3.13 -15.18 1.37
C TYR A 81 3.14 -14.99 -0.15
N HIS A 82 2.93 -16.05 -0.92
CA HIS A 82 2.88 -15.99 -2.38
C HIS A 82 1.70 -15.14 -2.89
N LYS A 83 0.51 -15.27 -2.29
CA LYS A 83 -0.65 -14.44 -2.67
C LYS A 83 -0.39 -12.97 -2.41
N VAL A 84 0.22 -12.61 -1.27
CA VAL A 84 0.58 -11.23 -0.95
C VAL A 84 1.60 -10.69 -1.96
N ARG A 85 2.73 -11.39 -2.13
CA ARG A 85 3.85 -10.97 -2.98
C ARG A 85 3.49 -10.89 -4.46
N VAL A 86 2.59 -11.75 -4.96
CA VAL A 86 2.31 -11.85 -6.40
C VAL A 86 0.92 -11.35 -6.73
N THR A 87 -0.12 -11.98 -6.18
CA THR A 87 -1.50 -11.74 -6.62
C THR A 87 -2.00 -10.37 -6.18
N TYR A 88 -1.90 -10.06 -4.89
CA TYR A 88 -2.39 -8.79 -4.36
C TYR A 88 -1.49 -7.63 -4.77
N LEU A 89 -0.16 -7.81 -4.81
CA LEU A 89 0.73 -6.80 -5.37
C LEU A 89 0.42 -6.46 -6.83
N LYS A 90 0.11 -7.46 -7.68
CA LYS A 90 -0.31 -7.20 -9.07
C LYS A 90 -1.64 -6.45 -9.14
N LYS A 91 -2.58 -6.73 -8.24
CA LYS A 91 -3.87 -6.01 -8.16
C LYS A 91 -3.65 -4.55 -7.76
N GLU A 92 -2.88 -4.30 -6.70
CA GLU A 92 -2.53 -2.94 -6.28
C GLU A 92 -1.77 -2.19 -7.38
N SER A 93 -0.79 -2.83 -8.03
CA SER A 93 -0.07 -2.24 -9.16
C SER A 93 -1.00 -1.84 -10.32
N LYS A 94 -2.04 -2.64 -10.62
CA LYS A 94 -3.08 -2.27 -11.60
C LYS A 94 -3.94 -1.12 -11.10
N HIS A 95 -4.35 -1.14 -9.83
CA HIS A 95 -5.15 -0.08 -9.22
C HIS A 95 -4.41 1.26 -9.24
N THR A 96 -3.14 1.29 -8.82
CA THR A 96 -2.27 2.47 -8.90
C THR A 96 -2.15 2.99 -10.33
N ARG A 97 -1.97 2.11 -11.33
CA ARG A 97 -1.95 2.53 -12.75
C ARG A 97 -3.24 3.21 -13.19
N VAL A 98 -4.40 2.75 -12.70
CA VAL A 98 -5.70 3.40 -12.99
C VAL A 98 -5.77 4.80 -12.37
N ILE A 99 -5.36 4.95 -11.10
CA ILE A 99 -5.31 6.26 -10.43
C ILE A 99 -4.38 7.22 -11.18
N LEU A 100 -3.25 6.71 -11.69
CA LEU A 100 -2.24 7.50 -12.40
C LEU A 100 -2.66 7.91 -13.83
N LYS A 101 -3.75 7.39 -14.41
CA LYS A 101 -4.20 7.80 -15.76
C LYS A 101 -4.47 9.30 -15.86
N GLY A 102 -4.97 9.91 -14.78
CA GLY A 102 -5.20 11.36 -14.74
C GLY A 102 -3.90 12.18 -14.82
N HIS A 103 -2.72 11.61 -14.51
CA HIS A 103 -1.45 12.30 -14.78
C HIS A 103 -1.16 12.37 -16.27
N ASP A 104 -1.54 11.34 -17.03
CA ASP A 104 -1.27 11.29 -18.48
C ASP A 104 -2.15 12.31 -19.23
N GLU A 105 -3.39 12.51 -18.78
CA GLU A 105 -4.28 13.57 -19.28
C GLU A 105 -3.75 14.99 -18.99
N ILE A 106 -3.31 15.23 -17.75
CA ILE A 106 -2.72 16.53 -17.35
C ILE A 106 -1.42 16.79 -18.11
N LYS A 107 -0.59 15.76 -18.30
CA LYS A 107 0.61 15.82 -19.14
C LYS A 107 0.28 16.17 -20.59
N ALA A 108 -0.74 15.57 -21.19
CA ALA A 108 -1.14 15.90 -22.57
C ALA A 108 -1.55 17.38 -22.72
N LYS A 109 -2.21 17.94 -21.69
CA LYS A 109 -2.72 19.31 -21.70
C LYS A 109 -1.64 20.37 -21.38
N TYR A 110 -0.82 20.12 -20.36
CA TYR A 110 0.09 21.13 -19.79
C TYR A 110 1.57 20.79 -19.90
N GLY A 111 1.91 19.61 -20.43
CA GLY A 111 3.27 19.10 -20.41
C GLY A 111 3.67 18.51 -19.06
N CYS A 112 4.94 18.17 -18.94
CA CYS A 112 5.52 17.59 -17.73
C CYS A 112 7.00 17.91 -17.59
N SER A 113 7.58 17.71 -16.40
CA SER A 113 9.02 17.76 -16.19
C SER A 113 9.54 16.40 -15.81
N SER A 114 10.60 15.93 -16.47
CA SER A 114 11.35 14.75 -16.04
C SER A 114 12.26 15.12 -14.88
N MET A 115 12.24 14.32 -13.82
CA MET A 115 13.07 14.49 -12.63
C MET A 115 13.85 13.21 -12.36
N GLU A 116 15.12 13.37 -12.03
CA GLU A 116 15.99 12.33 -11.52
C GLU A 116 16.30 12.61 -10.05
N ASP A 117 16.16 11.60 -9.20
CA ASP A 117 16.59 11.66 -7.81
C ASP A 117 17.54 10.49 -7.52
N GLY A 118 18.83 10.82 -7.37
CA GLY A 118 19.90 9.87 -7.16
C GLY A 118 20.37 9.87 -5.71
N TRP A 119 20.42 8.70 -5.07
CA TRP A 119 21.02 8.54 -3.75
C TRP A 119 22.03 7.39 -3.72
N THR A 120 23.01 7.48 -2.83
CA THR A 120 24.04 6.45 -2.64
C THR A 120 23.92 5.90 -1.23
N ASP A 121 23.80 4.58 -1.11
CA ASP A 121 23.72 3.92 0.19
C ASP A 121 25.09 3.87 0.89
N THR A 122 25.10 3.49 2.17
CA THR A 122 26.33 3.36 2.97
C THR A 122 27.29 2.29 2.44
N ARG A 123 26.85 1.45 1.50
CA ARG A 123 27.64 0.40 0.82
C ARG A 123 28.07 0.83 -0.59
N GLN A 124 27.99 2.12 -0.91
CA GLN A 124 28.36 2.69 -2.22
C GLN A 124 27.53 2.16 -3.40
N ARG A 125 26.31 1.67 -3.14
CA ARG A 125 25.35 1.36 -4.20
C ARG A 125 24.54 2.61 -4.51
N ARG A 126 24.59 3.04 -5.77
CA ARG A 126 23.82 4.18 -6.26
C ARG A 126 22.46 3.70 -6.76
N LEU A 127 21.40 4.38 -6.39
CA LEU A 127 20.05 4.15 -6.90
C LEU A 127 19.53 5.46 -7.49
N ILE A 128 18.99 5.38 -8.70
CA ILE A 128 18.47 6.52 -9.43
C ILE A 128 16.97 6.32 -9.62
N ASN A 129 16.17 7.24 -9.08
CA ASN A 129 14.73 7.26 -9.26
C ASN A 129 14.36 8.22 -10.39
N PHE A 130 13.60 7.72 -11.37
CA PHE A 130 13.03 8.53 -12.44
C PHE A 130 11.57 8.85 -12.10
N LEU A 131 11.25 10.13 -12.12
CA LEU A 131 9.92 10.66 -11.82
C LEU A 131 9.49 11.65 -12.90
N VAL A 132 8.18 11.82 -13.02
CA VAL A 132 7.56 12.82 -13.87
C VAL A 132 6.72 13.74 -13.01
N ASN A 133 6.97 15.04 -13.08
CA ASN A 133 6.16 16.05 -12.41
C ASN A 133 5.20 16.73 -13.37
N ASN A 134 3.99 17.03 -12.90
CA ASN A 134 3.04 17.89 -13.59
C ASN A 134 2.14 18.60 -12.55
N PRO A 135 1.22 19.49 -12.92
CA PRO A 135 0.35 20.18 -11.96
C PRO A 135 -0.51 19.26 -11.06
N LYS A 136 -0.67 17.99 -11.40
CA LYS A 136 -1.35 16.98 -10.56
C LYS A 136 -0.41 16.38 -9.49
N GLY A 137 0.89 16.57 -9.64
CA GLY A 137 1.95 16.07 -8.76
C GLY A 137 2.93 15.14 -9.48
N SER A 138 3.78 14.48 -8.68
CA SER A 138 4.82 13.57 -9.15
C SER A 138 4.32 12.14 -9.36
N LYS A 139 4.74 11.53 -10.47
CA LYS A 139 4.51 10.12 -10.81
C LYS A 139 5.87 9.42 -10.91
N PHE A 140 6.09 8.42 -10.07
CA PHE A 140 7.25 7.54 -10.17
C PHE A 140 7.16 6.69 -11.45
N ILE A 141 8.27 6.58 -12.18
CA ILE A 141 8.38 5.79 -13.41
C ILE A 141 9.11 4.50 -13.10
N GLU A 142 10.36 4.61 -12.68
CA GLU A 142 11.24 3.47 -12.44
C GLU A 142 12.42 3.87 -11.55
N SER A 143 13.07 2.88 -10.95
CA SER A 143 14.31 3.04 -10.20
C SER A 143 15.36 2.11 -10.80
N VAL A 144 16.56 2.64 -11.05
CA VAL A 144 17.66 1.95 -11.70
C VAL A 144 18.86 1.89 -10.77
N ASP A 145 19.54 0.74 -10.75
CA ASP A 145 20.83 0.62 -10.09
C ASP A 145 21.88 1.44 -10.86
N GLY A 146 22.29 2.55 -10.24
CA GLY A 146 23.26 3.50 -10.77
C GLY A 146 24.72 3.09 -10.57
N SER A 147 24.99 1.98 -9.89
CA SER A 147 26.37 1.56 -9.54
C SER A 147 27.24 1.24 -10.75
N LEU A 148 26.64 0.89 -11.89
CA LEU A 148 27.35 0.64 -13.16
C LEU A 148 27.62 1.90 -13.98
N TYR A 149 27.10 3.05 -13.56
CA TYR A 149 27.09 4.27 -14.35
C TYR A 149 27.97 5.39 -13.76
N THR A 150 28.60 5.16 -12.60
CA THR A 150 29.40 6.14 -11.83
C THR A 150 30.67 6.64 -12.52
N HIS A 151 31.11 6.01 -13.61
CA HIS A 151 32.37 6.35 -14.30
C HIS A 151 32.22 6.46 -15.82
N MET A 152 31.00 6.47 -16.34
CA MET A 152 30.73 6.43 -17.79
C MET A 152 29.70 7.50 -18.14
N ASP A 153 30.17 8.74 -18.28
CA ASP A 153 29.34 9.92 -18.56
C ASP A 153 28.41 9.70 -19.77
N GLU A 154 28.90 9.01 -20.80
CA GLU A 154 28.11 8.63 -21.97
C GLU A 154 26.95 7.69 -21.63
N LYS A 155 27.17 6.68 -20.78
CA LYS A 155 26.11 5.73 -20.38
C LYS A 155 25.06 6.36 -19.49
N MET A 156 25.45 7.33 -18.65
CA MET A 156 24.51 8.14 -17.88
C MET A 156 23.64 8.99 -18.80
N PHE A 157 24.25 9.60 -19.82
CA PHE A 157 23.51 10.39 -20.81
C PHE A 157 22.54 9.53 -21.61
N GLU A 158 22.95 8.35 -22.08
CA GLU A 158 22.08 7.40 -22.77
C GLU A 158 20.91 6.94 -21.88
N LEU A 159 21.17 6.70 -20.58
CA LEU A 159 20.13 6.35 -19.62
C LEU A 159 19.11 7.49 -19.48
N LEU A 160 19.58 8.73 -19.33
CA LEU A 160 18.74 9.91 -19.23
C LEU A 160 17.91 10.12 -20.48
N ASP A 161 18.55 10.05 -21.65
CA ASP A 161 17.88 10.23 -22.94
C ASP A 161 16.80 9.17 -23.16
N LYS A 162 17.07 7.90 -22.82
CA LYS A 162 16.07 6.84 -22.83
C LYS A 162 14.85 7.17 -21.97
N TYR A 163 15.03 7.70 -20.76
CA TYR A 163 13.91 8.09 -19.90
C TYR A 163 13.19 9.34 -20.38
N VAL A 164 13.91 10.32 -20.93
CA VAL A 164 13.32 11.48 -21.59
C VAL A 164 12.47 11.05 -22.77
N GLN A 165 12.89 10.08 -23.58
CA GLN A 165 12.09 9.54 -24.68
C GLN A 165 10.89 8.71 -24.19
N LEU A 166 11.08 7.90 -23.14
CA LEU A 166 9.98 7.12 -22.53
C LEU A 166 8.88 8.03 -21.96
N VAL A 167 9.29 9.14 -21.36
CA VAL A 167 8.41 10.15 -20.78
C VAL A 167 7.94 11.15 -21.84
N GLY A 168 8.71 11.37 -22.90
CA GLY A 168 8.52 12.46 -23.85
C GLY A 168 7.55 12.09 -24.98
N GLY A 169 6.48 12.88 -25.07
CA GLY A 169 6.11 13.49 -26.36
C GLY A 169 6.59 14.95 -26.34
N GLU A 170 6.42 15.71 -27.43
CA GLU A 170 6.92 17.08 -27.72
C GLU A 170 6.74 18.18 -26.63
N ARG A 171 6.19 17.89 -25.44
CA ARG A 171 5.82 18.85 -24.39
C ARG A 171 6.38 18.54 -23.00
N CYS A 172 7.48 17.78 -22.86
CA CYS A 172 8.10 17.58 -21.55
C CYS A 172 9.55 18.12 -21.50
N ASP A 173 9.85 18.89 -20.45
CA ASP A 173 11.16 19.50 -20.20
C ASP A 173 11.98 18.65 -19.20
N SER A 174 13.31 18.63 -19.32
CA SER A 174 14.19 17.98 -18.34
C SER A 174 14.64 18.97 -17.27
N SER A 175 14.36 18.71 -16.00
CA SER A 175 14.88 19.49 -14.88
C SER A 175 15.85 18.65 -14.05
N GLY A 176 17.15 18.95 -14.15
CA GLY A 176 18.19 18.40 -13.27
C GLY A 176 18.64 19.45 -12.26
N HIS A 177 18.75 19.10 -10.98
CA HIS A 177 19.48 19.92 -10.01
C HIS A 177 20.98 19.69 -10.23
N ARG A 178 21.72 20.79 -10.44
CA ARG A 178 23.19 20.81 -10.36
C ARG A 178 23.64 20.74 -8.91
#